data_AF-A0A9D4N748-F1
#
_entry.id   AF-A0A9D4N748-F1
#
_cell.length_a   1.000
_cell.length_b   1.000
_cell.length_c   1.000
_cell.angle_alpha   90.00
_cell.angle_beta   90.00
_cell.angle_gamma   90.00
#
_symmetry.space_group_name_H-M   'P 1'
#
loop_
_entity.id
_entity.type
_entity.pdbx_description
1 polymer ?
#
loop_
_entity_poly.entity_id
_entity_poly.type
_entity_poly.pdbx_seq_one_letter_code
_entity_poly.pdbx_strand_id
1 'polypeptide(L)' 'MGKFKKTNITITGELGCGKSSLIYTLRNMKAGDVGAAKIACTETTKEPTPFPYRENENVKIWDLAGVGTPNFPKETYLKT' A
#
# COMPACT_ATOMS: atom_id res chain seq x y z
N MET A 1 2.02 6.82 -29.24
CA MET A 1 1.63 6.25 -27.93
C MET A 1 2.75 6.56 -26.93
N GLY A 2 2.52 7.41 -25.93
CA GLY A 2 3.57 7.77 -24.96
C GLY A 2 3.98 6.55 -24.14
N LYS A 3 5.28 6.26 -24.02
CA LYS A 3 5.78 5.21 -23.13
C LYS A 3 5.58 5.66 -21.69
N PHE A 4 4.70 4.98 -20.95
CA PHE A 4 4.56 5.23 -19.52
C PHE A 4 5.81 4.73 -18.78
N LYS A 5 6.40 5.60 -17.96
CA LYS A 5 7.55 5.23 -17.13
C LYS A 5 7.08 4.32 -15.99
N LYS A 6 7.82 3.24 -15.74
CA LYS A 6 7.58 2.36 -14.59
C LYS A 6 7.64 3.18 -13.30
N THR A 7 6.54 3.17 -12.55
CA THR A 7 6.33 3.98 -11.35
C THR A 7 5.89 3.08 -10.20
N ASN A 8 6.58 3.18 -9.06
CA ASN A 8 6.19 2.50 -7.84
C ASN A 8 5.82 3.57 -6.81
N ILE A 9 4.61 3.49 -6.28
CA ILE A 9 4.11 4.39 -5.25
C ILE A 9 4.00 3.58 -3.98
N THR A 10 4.72 3.97 -2.94
CA THR A 10 4.71 3.29 -1.65
C THR A 10 3.89 4.09 -0.66
N ILE A 11 2.91 3.44 -0.01
CA ILE A 11 2.09 4.04 1.04
C ILE A 11 2.53 3.47 2.39
N THR A 12 2.95 4.35 3.30
CA THR A 12 3.37 4.03 4.66
C THR A 12 2.78 5.02 5.66
N GLY A 13 2.82 4.69 6.94
CA GLY A 13 2.20 5.45 8.01
C GLY A 13 1.76 4.58 9.17
N GLU A 14 1.36 5.19 10.27
CA GLU A 14 1.02 4.50 11.51
C GLU A 14 -0.23 3.61 11.35
N LEU A 15 -0.40 2.64 12.25
CA LEU A 15 -1.58 1.78 12.26
C LEU A 15 -2.85 2.65 12.45
N GLY A 16 -3.90 2.38 11.68
CA GLY A 16 -5.17 3.10 11.79
C GLY A 16 -5.25 4.46 11.08
N CYS A 17 -4.18 4.98 10.48
CA CYS A 17 -4.22 6.29 9.79
C CYS A 17 -4.95 6.30 8.42
N GLY A 18 -5.52 5.16 7.99
CA GLY A 18 -6.29 5.09 6.75
C GLY A 18 -5.51 4.71 5.48
N LYS A 19 -4.31 4.13 5.60
CA LYS A 19 -3.49 3.68 4.44
C LYS A 19 -4.25 2.77 3.48
N SER A 20 -4.86 1.69 3.99
CA SER A 20 -5.64 0.76 3.17
C SER A 20 -6.77 1.47 2.43
N SER A 21 -7.40 2.44 3.09
CA SER A 21 -8.45 3.29 2.51
C SER A 21 -7.95 4.14 1.36
N LEU A 22 -6.77 4.73 1.52
CA LEU A 22 -6.11 5.45 0.44
C LEU A 22 -5.79 4.52 -0.74
N ILE A 23 -5.29 3.31 -0.49
CA ILE A 23 -4.88 2.38 -1.56
C ILE A 23 -6.07 1.93 -2.42
N TYR A 24 -7.18 1.48 -1.82
CA TYR A 24 -8.33 1.08 -2.64
C TYR A 24 -8.99 2.29 -3.33
N THR A 25 -8.96 3.48 -2.71
CA THR A 25 -9.50 4.71 -3.31
C THR A 25 -8.68 5.14 -4.52
N LEU A 26 -7.34 5.13 -4.40
CA LEU A 26 -6.44 5.41 -5.54
C LEU A 26 -6.68 4.41 -6.68
N ARG A 27 -7.10 3.18 -6.38
CA ARG A 27 -7.41 2.17 -7.39
C ARG A 27 -8.83 2.24 -7.93
N ASN A 28 -9.60 3.26 -7.54
CA ASN A 28 -11.01 3.42 -7.87
C ASN A 28 -11.86 2.19 -7.50
N MET A 29 -11.59 1.64 -6.31
CA MET A 29 -12.26 0.49 -5.73
C MET A 29 -13.01 0.89 -4.45
N LYS A 30 -13.94 0.06 -4.01
CA LYS A 30 -14.63 0.19 -2.73
C LYS A 30 -14.04 -0.79 -1.70
N ALA A 31 -14.23 -0.46 -0.43
CA ALA A 31 -13.92 -1.38 0.66
C ALA A 31 -14.73 -2.68 0.48
N GLY A 32 -14.04 -3.83 0.48
CA GLY A 32 -14.66 -5.14 0.30
C GLY A 32 -14.73 -5.64 -1.15
N ASP A 33 -14.36 -4.84 -2.15
CA ASP A 33 -14.23 -5.32 -3.53
C ASP A 33 -13.17 -6.43 -3.62
N VAL A 34 -13.39 -7.39 -4.53
CA VAL A 34 -12.41 -8.46 -4.79
C VAL A 34 -11.08 -7.83 -5.24
N GLY A 35 -10.04 -8.05 -4.44
CA GLY A 35 -8.70 -7.50 -4.69
C GLY A 35 -8.48 -6.08 -4.16
N ALA A 36 -9.41 -5.50 -3.38
CA ALA A 36 -9.16 -4.30 -2.60
C ALA A 36 -8.14 -4.57 -1.50
N ALA A 37 -7.36 -3.55 -1.13
CA ALA A 37 -6.48 -3.65 0.04
C ALA A 37 -7.34 -3.93 1.28
N LYS A 38 -6.97 -4.95 2.06
CA LYS A 38 -7.70 -5.30 3.27
C LYS A 38 -7.57 -4.16 4.29
N ILE A 39 -8.70 -3.71 4.82
CA ILE A 39 -8.73 -2.84 5.98
C ILE A 39 -8.49 -3.74 7.18
N ALA A 40 -7.37 -3.53 7.86
CA ALA A 40 -7.08 -4.25 9.10
C ALA A 40 -6.89 -3.26 10.24
N CYS A 41 -7.57 -3.54 11.35
CA CYS A 41 -7.38 -2.85 12.62
C CYS A 41 -6.07 -3.27 13.33
N THR A 42 -5.38 -4.28 12.80
CA THR A 42 -4.09 -4.83 13.26
C THR A 42 -3.09 -4.87 12.11
N GLU A 43 -1.81 -5.06 12.42
CA GLU A 43 -0.79 -5.28 11.39
C GLU A 43 -1.03 -6.56 10.60
N THR A 44 -1.67 -6.46 9.44
CA THR A 44 -1.85 -7.61 8.54
C THR A 44 -0.77 -7.71 7.48
N THR A 45 -0.17 -6.59 7.09
CA THR A 45 0.82 -6.53 6.02
C THR A 45 2.20 -6.72 6.63
N LYS A 46 2.68 -7.97 6.71
CA LYS A 46 4.07 -8.27 7.13
C LYS A 46 5.07 -8.18 5.97
N GLU A 47 4.60 -8.37 4.75
CA GLU A 47 5.41 -8.29 3.54
C GLU A 47 4.86 -7.20 2.60
N PRO A 48 5.72 -6.41 1.94
CA PRO A 48 5.30 -5.40 0.97
C PRO A 48 4.43 -6.02 -0.13
N THR A 49 3.18 -5.58 -0.24
CA THR A 49 2.22 -6.15 -1.19
C THR A 49 1.95 -5.17 -2.34
N PRO A 50 2.26 -5.53 -3.59
CA PRO A 50 1.98 -4.68 -4.74
C PRO A 50 0.53 -4.84 -5.21
N PHE A 51 -0.12 -3.71 -5.43
CA PHE A 51 -1.41 -3.60 -6.09
C PHE A 51 -1.24 -2.94 -7.47
N PRO A 52 -1.57 -3.63 -8.57
CA PRO A 52 -1.51 -3.03 -9.90
C PRO A 52 -2.58 -1.94 -10.04
N TYR A 53 -2.22 -0.85 -10.73
CA TYR A 53 -3.16 0.18 -11.11
C TYR A 53 -3.99 -0.28 -12.31
N ARG A 54 -5.32 -0.13 -12.23
CA ARG A 54 -6.27 -0.78 -13.15
C ARG A 54 -6.09 -0.36 -14.61
N GLU A 55 -5.71 0.90 -14.84
CA GLU A 55 -5.59 1.49 -16.18
C GLU A 55 -4.14 1.51 -16.69
N ASN A 56 -3.17 1.13 -15.85
CA ASN A 56 -1.76 1.19 -16.22
C ASN A 56 -0.91 0.19 -15.43
N GLU A 57 -0.51 -0.90 -16.08
CA GLU A 57 0.36 -1.94 -15.53
C GLU A 57 1.77 -1.44 -15.16
N ASN A 58 2.20 -0.28 -15.69
CA ASN A 58 3.47 0.33 -15.33
C ASN A 58 3.43 1.03 -13.96
N VAL A 59 2.25 1.17 -13.36
CA VAL A 59 2.06 1.79 -12.03
C VAL A 59 1.68 0.71 -11.02
N LYS A 60 2.49 0.61 -9.96
CA LYS A 60 2.23 -0.26 -8.81
C LYS A 60 2.10 0.55 -7.54
N ILE A 61 1.02 0.33 -6.80
CA ILE A 61 0.81 0.90 -5.47
C ILE A 61 1.20 -0.18 -4.45
N TRP A 62 2.17 0.11 -3.61
CA TRP A 62 2.70 -0.81 -2.61
C TRP A 62 2.10 -0.49 -1.25
N ASP A 63 1.50 -1.49 -0.63
CA ASP A 63 1.10 -1.48 0.77
C ASP A 63 2.26 -2.04 1.61
N LEU A 64 2.67 -1.30 2.63
CA LEU A 64 3.63 -1.76 3.63
C LEU A 64 3.01 -1.80 5.01
N ALA A 65 3.70 -2.52 5.90
CA ALA A 65 3.38 -2.56 7.31
C ALA A 65 3.25 -1.16 7.93
N GLY A 66 2.49 -1.07 9.01
CA GLY A 66 2.42 0.18 9.76
C GLY A 66 3.78 0.51 10.35
N VAL A 67 4.25 1.75 10.18
CA VAL A 67 5.48 2.17 10.86
C VAL A 67 5.21 2.36 12.35
N GLY A 68 6.15 1.97 13.21
CA GLY A 68 6.08 2.20 14.66
C GLY A 68 5.30 1.14 15.45
N THR A 69 5.11 -0.03 14.86
CA THR A 69 4.50 -1.19 15.51
C THR A 69 5.58 -2.11 16.10
N PRO A 70 5.23 -3.09 16.96
CA PRO A 70 6.23 -3.98 17.55
C PRO A 70 7.08 -4.75 16.52
N ASN A 71 6.52 -5.09 15.36
CA ASN A 71 7.24 -5.80 14.30
C ASN A 71 7.99 -4.85 13.35
N PHE A 72 7.63 -3.56 13.31
CA PHE A 72 8.21 -2.55 12.42
C PHE A 72 8.60 -1.28 13.18
N PRO A 73 9.65 -1.34 14.03
CA PRO A 73 10.15 -0.17 14.76
C PRO A 73 10.62 0.92 13.79
N LYS A 74 10.32 2.19 14.11
CA LYS A 74 10.65 3.36 13.27
C LYS A 74 12.14 3.40 12.89
N GLU A 75 13.00 2.99 13.82
CA GLU A 75 14.46 3.05 13.73
C GLU A 75 15.04 2.07 12.70
N THR A 76 14.33 0.98 12.42
CA THR A 76 14.79 -0.09 11.50
C THR A 76 13.88 -0.28 10.28
N TYR A 77 12.80 0.51 10.20
CA TYR A 77 11.77 0.38 9.17
C TYR A 77 12.28 0.71 7.76
N LEU A 78 13.08 1.77 7.62
CA LEU A 78 13.75 2.14 6.38
C LEU A 78 15.25 1.90 6.51
N LYS A 79 15.80 1.12 5.59
CA LYS A 79 17.25 1.06 5.37
C LYS A 79 17.62 2.17 4.38
N THR A 80 18.50 3.06 4.81
CA THR A 80 19.14 4.08 3.96
C THR A 80 20.39 3.54 3.30
#